data_AF-A0A2N4Y7W6-F1
#
_entry.id   AF-A0A2N4Y7W6-F1
#
_cell.length_a   1.000
_cell.length_b   1.000
_cell.length_c   1.000
_cell.angle_alpha   90.00
_cell.angle_beta   90.00
_cell.angle_gamma   90.00
#
_symmetry.space_group_name_H-M   'P 1'
#
loop_
_entity.id
_entity.type
_entity.pdbx_description
1 polymer ?
#
loop_
_entity_poly.entity_id
_entity_poly.type
_entity_poly.pdbx_seq_one_letter_code
_entity_poly.pdbx_strand_id
1 'polypeptide(L)'
;MSAVTSISPTASRIFRAFAVLTLGGIAAQFFLAGMTVFGAGTGWEAHAATGGAVGLPILGLFLMSFRTSLRAHRTQASLLFGLYLLQVTLAALGEALPLIGALHPVNGLLMGLLASSLTVRLLSRM
;
A
#
# COMPACT_ATOMS: atom_id res chain seq x y z
N MET A 1 0.79 15.30 35.99
CA MET A 1 2.08 14.94 35.37
C MET A 1 1.80 14.29 34.03
N SER A 2 1.85 15.06 32.94
CA SER A 2 1.55 14.54 31.59
C SER A 2 2.82 13.91 31.04
N ALA A 3 2.89 12.58 31.02
CA ALA A 3 3.97 11.87 30.37
C ALA A 3 3.93 12.18 28.86
N VAL A 4 4.82 13.07 28.42
CA VAL A 4 5.13 13.25 27.00
C VAL A 4 5.64 11.89 26.53
N THR A 5 4.77 11.15 25.84
CA THR A 5 5.10 9.82 25.34
C THR A 5 6.08 10.02 24.19
N SER A 6 7.36 9.96 24.50
CA SER A 6 8.42 10.01 23.49
C SER A 6 8.18 8.87 22.50
N ILE A 7 8.29 9.19 21.21
CA ILE A 7 8.11 8.20 20.14
C ILE A 7 9.22 7.15 20.30
N SER A 8 8.86 5.87 20.45
CA SER A 8 9.86 4.80 20.36
C SER A 8 10.52 4.86 18.97
N PRO A 9 11.84 5.06 18.87
CA PRO A 9 12.55 5.15 17.58
C PRO A 9 12.30 3.91 16.70
N THR A 10 12.13 2.75 17.33
CA THR A 10 11.82 1.48 16.69
C THR A 10 10.45 1.52 15.99
N ALA A 11 9.41 2.06 16.64
CA ALA A 11 8.08 2.14 16.03
C ALA A 11 8.07 3.05 14.80
N SER A 12 8.80 4.17 14.84
CA SER A 12 8.96 5.06 13.68
C SER A 12 9.69 4.36 12.53
N ARG A 13 10.78 3.63 12.82
CA ARG A 13 11.54 2.87 11.81
C ARG A 13 10.70 1.76 11.16
N ILE A 14 9.93 1.00 11.94
CA ILE A 14 9.05 -0.05 11.39
C ILE A 14 7.96 0.57 10.51
N PHE A 15 7.33 1.66 10.97
CA PHE A 15 6.32 2.36 10.18
C PHE A 15 6.89 2.87 8.84
N ARG A 16 8.11 3.41 8.85
CA ARG A 16 8.86 3.80 7.64
C ARG A 16 9.13 2.61 6.72
N ALA A 17 9.59 1.49 7.28
CA ALA A 17 9.85 0.28 6.52
C ALA A 17 8.59 -0.21 5.82
N PHE A 18 7.44 -0.22 6.50
CA PHE A 18 6.17 -0.57 5.87
C PHE A 18 5.74 0.39 4.76
N ALA A 19 5.98 1.69 4.90
CA ALA A 19 5.69 2.67 3.85
C ALA A 19 6.54 2.40 2.59
N VAL A 20 7.85 2.17 2.77
CA VAL A 20 8.77 1.84 1.67
C VAL A 20 8.41 0.51 1.01
N LEU A 21 8.13 -0.53 1.80
CA LEU A 21 7.72 -1.85 1.29
C LEU A 21 6.40 -1.76 0.53
N THR A 22 5.45 -0.95 1.00
CA THR A 22 4.20 -0.71 0.29
C THR A 22 4.44 -0.06 -1.07
N LEU A 23 5.23 1.01 -1.12
CA LEU A 23 5.53 1.72 -2.37
C LEU A 23 6.29 0.81 -3.37
N GLY A 24 7.33 0.12 -2.90
CA GLY A 24 8.09 -0.82 -3.72
C GLY A 24 7.24 -2.00 -4.20
N GLY A 25 6.37 -2.52 -3.33
CA GLY A 25 5.41 -3.57 -3.65
C GLY A 25 4.42 -3.15 -4.74
N ILE A 26 3.85 -1.94 -4.64
CA ILE A 26 2.96 -1.39 -5.68
C ILE A 26 3.71 -1.22 -7.01
N ALA A 27 4.94 -0.70 -6.99
CA ALA A 27 5.74 -0.58 -8.22
C ALA A 27 5.99 -1.95 -8.86
N ALA A 28 6.29 -2.98 -8.05
CA ALA A 28 6.42 -4.35 -8.53
C ALA A 28 5.11 -4.88 -9.13
N GLN A 29 3.94 -4.53 -8.59
CA GLN A 29 2.65 -4.93 -9.17
C GLN A 29 2.46 -4.41 -10.59
N PHE A 30 2.77 -3.14 -10.84
CA PHE A 30 2.71 -2.55 -12.18
C PHE A 30 3.70 -3.24 -13.14
N PHE A 31 4.91 -3.54 -12.67
CA PHE A 31 5.90 -4.27 -13.45
C PHE A 31 5.40 -5.67 -13.82
N LEU A 32 4.87 -6.44 -12.87
CA LEU A 32 4.37 -7.80 -13.11
C LEU A 32 3.17 -7.82 -14.07
N ALA A 33 2.25 -6.87 -13.94
CA ALA A 33 1.15 -6.71 -14.90
C ALA A 33 1.69 -6.34 -16.30
N GLY A 34 2.67 -5.43 -16.37
CA GLY A 34 3.35 -5.06 -17.61
C GLY A 34 4.05 -6.23 -18.28
N MET A 35 4.75 -7.09 -17.51
CA MET A 35 5.37 -8.30 -18.05
C MET A 35 4.37 -9.14 -18.82
N THR A 36 3.17 -9.35 -18.29
CA THR A 36 2.18 -10.15 -19.01
C THR A 36 1.59 -9.43 -20.21
N VAL A 37 1.34 -8.12 -20.14
CA VAL A 37 0.90 -7.32 -21.29
C VAL A 37 1.91 -7.42 -22.45
N PHE A 38 3.20 -7.47 -22.15
CA PHE A 38 4.28 -7.59 -23.14
C PHE A 38 4.73 -9.04 -23.40
N GLY A 39 3.99 -10.05 -22.93
CA GLY A 39 4.22 -11.46 -23.27
C GLY A 39 5.35 -12.17 -22.50
N ALA A 40 5.87 -11.59 -21.42
CA ALA A 40 6.98 -12.13 -20.63
C ALA A 40 6.54 -13.15 -19.54
N GLY A 41 5.77 -14.18 -19.92
CA GLY A 41 5.49 -15.34 -19.06
C GLY A 41 4.48 -15.14 -17.92
N THR A 42 4.75 -15.75 -16.76
CA THR A 42 3.84 -15.99 -15.61
C THR A 42 3.46 -14.75 -14.78
N GLY A 43 3.49 -13.55 -15.37
CA GLY A 43 3.29 -12.29 -14.65
C GLY A 43 1.94 -12.19 -13.93
N TRP A 44 0.84 -12.78 -14.44
CA TRP A 44 -0.48 -12.74 -13.77
C TRP A 44 -0.53 -13.53 -12.47
N GLU A 45 0.03 -14.74 -12.43
CA GLU A 45 0.07 -15.56 -11.20
C GLU A 45 0.95 -14.89 -10.14
N ALA A 46 2.12 -14.41 -10.56
CA ALA A 46 3.03 -13.67 -9.69
C ALA A 46 2.39 -12.37 -9.18
N HIS A 47 1.69 -11.63 -10.04
CA HIS A 47 0.94 -10.42 -9.70
C HIS A 47 -0.13 -10.73 -8.65
N ALA A 48 -0.97 -11.75 -8.87
CA ALA A 48 -2.01 -12.13 -7.91
C ALA A 48 -1.43 -12.51 -6.53
N ALA A 49 -0.41 -13.38 -6.50
CA ALA A 49 0.20 -13.84 -5.26
C ALA A 49 0.89 -12.70 -4.49
N THR A 50 1.69 -11.90 -5.18
CA THR A 50 2.44 -10.80 -4.55
C THR A 50 1.54 -9.60 -4.21
N GLY A 51 0.45 -9.38 -4.95
CA GLY A 51 -0.57 -8.38 -4.62
C GLY A 51 -1.25 -8.65 -3.27
N GLY A 52 -1.50 -9.93 -2.95
CA GLY A 52 -1.92 -10.35 -1.61
C GLY A 52 -0.88 -9.98 -0.53
N ALA A 53 0.39 -10.25 -0.79
CA ALA A 53 1.49 -9.97 0.15
C ALA A 53 1.68 -8.46 0.43
N VAL A 54 1.43 -7.58 -0.55
CA VAL A 54 1.45 -6.10 -0.37
C VAL A 54 0.42 -5.64 0.67
N GLY A 55 -0.65 -6.41 0.90
CA GLY A 55 -1.62 -6.14 1.96
C GLY A 55 -1.03 -6.14 3.37
N LEU A 56 0.03 -6.93 3.62
CA LEU A 56 0.65 -7.05 4.94
C LEU A 56 1.27 -5.73 5.44
N PRO A 57 2.18 -5.06 4.71
CA PRO A 57 2.70 -3.77 5.14
C PRO A 57 1.61 -2.68 5.18
N ILE A 58 0.60 -2.73 4.30
CA ILE A 58 -0.54 -1.77 4.34
C ILE A 58 -1.35 -1.93 5.63
N LEU A 59 -1.69 -3.17 6.00
CA LEU A 59 -2.36 -3.47 7.26
C LEU A 59 -1.48 -3.03 8.45
N GLY A 60 -0.17 -3.28 8.38
CA GLY A 60 0.80 -2.81 9.37
C GLY A 60 0.76 -1.28 9.57
N LEU A 61 0.76 -0.51 8.48
CA LEU A 61 0.61 0.96 8.53
C LEU A 61 -0.71 1.34 9.20
N PHE A 62 -1.82 0.73 8.78
CA PHE A 62 -3.14 1.02 9.34
C PHE A 62 -3.18 0.78 10.85
N LEU A 63 -2.79 -0.42 11.31
CA LEU A 63 -2.80 -0.79 12.72
C LEU A 63 -1.85 0.07 13.55
N MET A 64 -0.64 0.35 13.05
CA MET A 64 0.33 1.17 13.78
C MET A 64 -0.12 2.64 13.92
N SER A 65 -0.90 3.16 12.97
CA SER A 65 -1.40 4.54 13.00
C SER A 65 -2.39 4.83 14.15
N PHE A 66 -2.86 3.80 14.86
CA PHE A 66 -3.64 3.96 16.08
C PHE A 66 -2.80 4.38 17.30
N ARG A 67 -1.48 4.17 17.26
CA ARG A 67 -0.57 4.69 18.29
C ARG A 67 -0.57 6.21 18.30
N THR A 68 -0.58 6.83 19.48
CA THR A 68 -0.61 8.29 19.64
C THR A 68 0.51 8.99 18.85
N SER A 69 1.70 8.40 18.85
CA SER A 69 2.89 8.89 18.14
C SER A 69 2.78 8.86 16.60
N LEU A 70 1.86 8.08 16.04
CA LEU A 70 1.68 7.91 14.59
C LEU A 70 0.31 8.39 14.11
N ARG A 71 -0.49 9.00 15.02
CA ARG A 71 -1.86 9.48 14.72
C ARG A 71 -1.91 10.48 13.57
N ALA A 72 -0.85 11.28 13.38
CA ALA A 72 -0.75 12.23 12.26
C ALA A 72 -0.80 11.54 10.88
N HIS A 73 -0.49 10.25 10.79
CA HIS A 73 -0.53 9.48 9.54
C HIS A 73 -1.78 8.60 9.40
N ARG A 74 -2.69 8.62 10.39
CA ARG A 74 -3.86 7.72 10.43
C ARG A 74 -4.73 7.85 9.20
N THR A 75 -5.12 9.08 8.83
CA THR A 75 -5.98 9.28 7.65
C THR A 75 -5.37 8.66 6.40
N GLN A 76 -4.06 8.82 6.21
CA GLN A 76 -3.38 8.29 5.02
C GLN A 76 -3.27 6.77 5.06
N ALA A 77 -2.94 6.20 6.22
CA ALA A 77 -2.87 4.76 6.40
C ALA A 77 -4.25 4.10 6.24
N SER A 78 -5.32 4.73 6.76
CA SER A 78 -6.70 4.29 6.58
C SER A 78 -7.17 4.37 5.14
N LEU A 79 -6.86 5.48 4.44
CA LEU A 79 -7.18 5.60 3.01
C LEU A 79 -6.44 4.55 2.19
N LEU A 80 -5.15 4.32 2.45
CA LEU A 80 -4.36 3.32 1.73
C LEU A 80 -4.90 1.90 1.96
N PHE A 81 -5.32 1.58 3.19
CA PHE A 81 -5.96 0.31 3.51
C PHE A 81 -7.34 0.17 2.84
N GLY A 82 -8.17 1.22 2.86
CA GLY A 82 -9.45 1.22 2.15
C GLY A 82 -9.29 1.04 0.64
N LEU A 83 -8.34 1.73 0.03
CA LEU A 83 -8.00 1.57 -1.39
C LEU A 83 -7.44 0.17 -1.68
N TYR A 84 -6.67 -0.43 -0.77
CA TYR A 84 -6.22 -1.82 -0.92
C TYR A 84 -7.39 -2.81 -0.92
N LEU A 85 -8.35 -2.67 0.01
CA LEU A 85 -9.55 -3.51 0.01
C LEU A 85 -10.32 -3.35 -1.29
N LEU A 86 -10.49 -2.11 -1.75
CA LEU A 86 -11.10 -1.84 -3.06
C LEU A 86 -10.30 -2.48 -4.21
N GLN A 87 -8.96 -2.44 -4.17
CA GLN A 87 -8.09 -3.06 -5.19
C GLN A 87 -8.36 -4.55 -5.33
N VAL A 88 -8.43 -5.26 -4.21
CA VAL A 88 -8.71 -6.70 -4.16
C VAL A 88 -10.13 -6.98 -4.66
N THR A 89 -11.11 -6.18 -4.25
CA THR A 89 -12.49 -6.30 -4.75
C THR A 89 -12.57 -6.08 -6.26
N LEU A 90 -11.92 -5.05 -6.80
CA LEU A 90 -11.91 -4.77 -8.24
C LEU A 90 -11.25 -5.91 -9.04
N ALA A 91 -10.18 -6.51 -8.50
CA ALA A 91 -9.55 -7.69 -9.11
C ALA A 91 -10.52 -8.88 -9.14
N ALA A 92 -11.17 -9.19 -8.01
CA ALA A 92 -12.09 -10.32 -7.89
C ALA A 92 -13.35 -10.16 -8.76
N LEU A 93 -13.84 -8.93 -8.94
CA LEU A 93 -15.00 -8.64 -9.78
C LEU A 93 -14.65 -8.56 -11.27
N GLY A 94 -13.36 -8.49 -11.64
CA GLY A 94 -12.94 -8.14 -12.99
C GLY A 94 -13.39 -9.14 -14.07
N GLU A 95 -13.48 -10.43 -13.74
CA GLU A 95 -13.98 -11.45 -14.67
C GLU A 95 -15.49 -11.31 -14.95
N ALA A 96 -16.27 -11.01 -13.92
CA ALA A 96 -17.73 -10.90 -14.02
C ALA A 96 -18.18 -9.52 -14.53
N LEU A 97 -17.44 -8.45 -14.20
CA LEU A 97 -17.76 -7.07 -14.51
C LEU A 97 -16.52 -6.35 -15.08
N PRO A 98 -16.13 -6.60 -16.35
CA PRO A 98 -14.86 -6.11 -16.89
C PRO A 98 -14.71 -4.58 -16.87
N LEU A 99 -15.80 -3.83 -17.09
CA LEU A 99 -15.78 -2.36 -17.01
C LEU A 99 -15.49 -1.85 -15.59
N ILE A 100 -15.99 -2.55 -14.57
CA ILE A 100 -15.69 -2.23 -13.16
C ILE A 100 -14.27 -2.69 -12.84
N GLY A 101 -13.88 -3.89 -13.26
CA GLY A 101 -12.52 -4.41 -13.12
C GLY A 101 -11.45 -3.52 -13.75
N ALA A 102 -11.77 -2.81 -14.83
CA ALA A 102 -10.86 -1.86 -15.48
C ALA A 102 -10.48 -0.67 -14.58
N LEU A 103 -11.20 -0.42 -13.49
CA LEU A 103 -10.81 0.55 -12.47
C LEU A 103 -9.65 0.06 -11.59
N HIS A 104 -9.32 -1.24 -11.60
CA HIS A 104 -8.22 -1.82 -10.81
C HIS A 104 -6.87 -1.10 -11.03
N PRO A 105 -6.36 -0.91 -12.27
CA PRO A 105 -5.13 -0.15 -12.48
C PRO A 105 -5.24 1.33 -12.05
N VAL A 106 -6.43 1.95 -12.17
CA VAL A 106 -6.66 3.34 -11.73
C VAL A 106 -6.57 3.45 -10.21
N ASN A 107 -7.20 2.53 -9.48
CA ASN A 107 -7.10 2.47 -8.02
C ASN A 107 -5.67 2.15 -7.56
N GLY A 108 -4.96 1.27 -8.27
CA GLY A 108 -3.54 0.99 -8.05
C GLY A 108 -2.66 2.24 -8.19
N LEU A 109 -2.96 3.13 -9.16
CA LEU A 109 -2.26 4.40 -9.32
C LEU A 109 -2.51 5.33 -8.13
N LEU A 110 -3.76 5.45 -7.67
CA LEU A 110 -4.09 6.25 -6.49
C LEU A 110 -3.37 5.74 -5.23
N MET A 111 -3.31 4.42 -5.04
CA MET A 111 -2.53 3.80 -3.97
C MET A 111 -1.05 4.17 -4.07
N GLY A 112 -0.46 4.09 -5.28
CA GLY A 112 0.93 4.45 -5.53
C GLY A 112 1.23 5.92 -5.19
N LEU A 113 0.38 6.84 -5.60
CA LEU A 113 0.50 8.26 -5.28
C LEU A 113 0.42 8.51 -3.77
N LEU A 114 -0.52 7.87 -3.08
CA LEU A 114 -0.69 8.01 -1.63
C LEU A 114 0.51 7.41 -0.86
N ALA A 115 0.99 6.22 -1.27
CA ALA A 115 2.14 5.55 -0.68
C ALA A 115 3.44 6.34 -0.91
N SER A 116 3.62 6.91 -2.10
CA SER A 116 4.74 7.80 -2.42
C SER A 116 4.72 9.05 -1.55
N SER A 117 3.57 9.71 -1.48
CA SER A 117 3.38 10.91 -0.66
C SER A 117 3.67 10.63 0.82
N LEU A 118 3.20 9.50 1.37
CA LEU A 118 3.47 9.09 2.75
C LEU A 118 4.96 8.82 2.97
N THR A 119 5.59 8.07 2.06
CA THR A 119 7.02 7.73 2.13
C THR A 119 7.90 8.99 2.10
N VAL A 120 7.65 9.91 1.17
CA VAL A 120 8.40 11.19 1.09
C VAL A 120 8.26 11.98 2.39
N ARG A 121 7.04 12.15 2.91
CA ARG A 121 6.84 12.85 4.20
C ARG A 121 7.60 12.24 5.36
N LEU A 122 7.73 10.91 5.38
CA LEU A 122 8.46 10.21 6.43
C LEU A 122 9.98 10.37 6.27
N LEU A 123 10.51 10.36 5.04
CA LEU A 123 11.93 10.51 4.77
C LEU A 123 12.43 11.95 4.91
N SER A 124 11.63 12.95 4.53
CA SER A 124 11.99 14.37 4.63
C SER A 124 11.95 14.96 6.05
N ARG A 125 11.48 14.20 7.03
CA ARG A 125 11.49 14.58 8.46
C ARG A 125 12.73 14.02 9.20
N MET A 126 13.83 13.85 8.47
CA MET A 126 15.17 13.56 9.00
C MET A 126 15.95 14.86 9.08
#